data_AF-A0A822GWE9-F1
#
_entry.id   AF-A0A822GWE9-F1
#
_cell.length_a   1.000
_cell.length_b   1.000
_cell.length_c   1.000
_cell.angle_alpha   90.00
_cell.angle_beta   90.00
_cell.angle_gamma   90.00
#
_symmetry.space_group_name_H-M   'P 1'
#
loop_
_entity.id
_entity.type
_entity.pdbx_description
1 polymer ?
#
loop_
_entity_poly.entity_id
_entity_poly.type
_entity_poly.pdbx_seq_one_letter_code
_entity_poly.pdbx_strand_id
1 'polypeptide(L)'
;GRWAKWFREGREEVEDEARPGRPVTETTTENIEQIRRLIDDDPYSTIEELQEQTGLSYSTTPRIISDHLQLRKITARYIPKHLTDFQRAER
;
A
#
# COMPACT_ATOMS: atom_id res chain seq x y z
N GLY A 1 -35.71 25.40 -1.57
CA GLY A 1 -34.39 24.79 -1.27
C GLY A 1 -33.93 23.96 -2.46
N ARG A 2 -32.61 23.73 -2.59
CA ARG A 2 -32.00 22.97 -3.70
C ARG A 2 -32.66 21.60 -3.94
N TRP A 3 -32.99 20.89 -2.86
CA TRP A 3 -33.72 19.62 -2.91
C TRP A 3 -35.07 19.69 -3.63
N ALA A 4 -35.89 20.72 -3.35
CA ALA A 4 -37.20 20.88 -4.00
C ALA A 4 -37.11 21.22 -5.50
N LYS A 5 -35.94 21.68 -5.98
CA LYS A 5 -35.66 21.91 -7.39
C LYS A 5 -35.23 20.60 -8.07
N TRP A 6 -34.25 19.88 -7.49
CA TRP A 6 -33.79 18.59 -8.02
C TRP A 6 -34.89 17.53 -8.10
N PHE A 7 -35.79 17.50 -7.11
CA PHE A 7 -36.96 16.61 -7.14
C PHE A 7 -37.92 16.94 -8.29
N ARG A 8 -38.13 18.24 -8.57
CA ARG A 8 -38.94 18.68 -9.72
C ARG A 8 -38.26 18.43 -11.06
N GLU A 9 -36.93 18.38 -11.09
CA GLU A 9 -36.12 18.09 -12.27
C GLU A 9 -35.92 16.58 -12.49
N GLY A 10 -36.55 15.72 -11.67
CA GLY A 10 -36.53 14.26 -11.88
C GLY A 10 -35.23 13.58 -11.47
N ARG A 11 -34.43 14.18 -10.57
CA ARG A 11 -33.26 13.50 -9.99
C ARG A 11 -33.76 12.34 -9.11
N GLU A 12 -33.48 11.11 -9.52
CA GLU A 12 -33.78 9.89 -8.76
C GLU A 12 -32.59 9.41 -7.92
N GLU A 13 -31.38 9.91 -8.19
CA GLU A 13 -30.17 9.57 -7.43
C GLU A 13 -30.15 10.26 -6.06
N VAL A 14 -30.19 9.44 -5.02
CA VAL A 14 -30.07 9.83 -3.61
C VAL A 14 -28.60 9.93 -3.17
N GLU A 15 -27.70 9.24 -3.88
CA GLU A 15 -26.27 9.23 -3.61
C GLU A 15 -25.63 10.61 -3.83
N ASP A 16 -24.65 10.92 -2.99
CA ASP A 16 -23.84 12.12 -3.13
C ASP A 16 -22.97 12.02 -4.40
N GLU A 17 -22.86 13.13 -5.13
CA GLU A 17 -21.88 13.23 -6.21
C GLU A 17 -20.46 13.01 -5.68
N ALA A 18 -19.58 12.46 -6.54
CA ALA A 18 -18.20 12.19 -6.20
C ALA A 18 -17.54 13.43 -5.59
N ARG A 19 -17.27 13.37 -4.28
CA ARG A 19 -16.65 14.48 -3.56
C ARG A 19 -15.15 14.47 -3.85
N PRO A 20 -14.55 15.60 -4.24
CA PRO A 20 -13.10 15.70 -4.27
C PRO A 20 -12.60 15.54 -2.84
N GLY A 21 -12.01 14.37 -2.56
CA GLY A 21 -11.38 14.09 -1.29
C GLY A 21 -10.11 14.93 -1.08
N ARG A 22 -9.48 14.80 0.08
CA ARG A 22 -8.19 15.44 0.35
C ARG A 22 -7.13 14.86 -0.61
N PRO A 23 -6.40 15.68 -1.39
CA PRO A 23 -5.25 15.21 -2.14
C PRO A 23 -4.21 14.70 -1.15
N VAL A 24 -3.86 13.41 -1.24
CA VAL A 24 -2.75 12.86 -0.45
C VAL A 24 -1.47 13.16 -1.23
N THR A 25 -0.83 14.28 -0.90
CA THR A 25 0.41 14.74 -1.55
C THR A 25 1.57 13.75 -1.41
N GLU A 26 1.49 12.82 -0.46
CA GLU A 26 2.51 11.80 -0.21
C GLU A 26 2.32 10.54 -1.07
N THR A 27 1.16 10.35 -1.71
CA THR A 27 0.83 9.16 -2.53
C THR A 27 0.98 9.49 -4.02
N THR A 28 2.14 10.01 -4.41
CA THR A 28 2.46 10.22 -5.83
C THR A 28 2.97 8.92 -6.46
N THR A 29 2.90 8.83 -7.79
CA THR A 29 3.42 7.68 -8.54
C THR A 29 4.91 7.46 -8.25
N GLU A 30 5.68 8.53 -8.10
CA GLU A 30 7.11 8.48 -7.77
C GLU A 30 7.36 7.80 -6.43
N ASN A 31 6.60 8.17 -5.39
CA ASN A 31 6.73 7.59 -4.06
C ASN A 31 6.30 6.11 -4.02
N ILE A 32 5.26 5.76 -4.79
CA ILE A 32 4.83 4.36 -4.94
C ILE A 32 5.93 3.52 -5.58
N GLU A 33 6.52 4.00 -6.67
CA GLU A 33 7.61 3.31 -7.37
C GLU A 33 8.89 3.25 -6.51
N GLN A 34 9.17 4.28 -5.72
CA GLN A 34 10.31 4.27 -4.80
C GLN A 34 10.14 3.19 -3.73
N ILE A 35 8.98 3.11 -3.06
CA ILE A 35 8.70 2.03 -2.08
C ILE A 35 8.81 0.66 -2.74
N ARG A 36 8.26 0.50 -3.96
CA ARG A 36 8.33 -0.77 -4.69
C ARG A 36 9.78 -1.22 -4.89
N ARG A 37 10.66 -0.33 -5.35
CA ARG A 37 12.07 -0.66 -5.57
C ARG A 37 12.78 -1.08 -4.29
N LEU A 38 12.50 -0.41 -3.18
CA LEU A 38 13.10 -0.76 -1.88
C LEU A 38 12.67 -2.15 -1.41
N ILE A 39 11.39 -2.49 -1.59
CA ILE A 39 10.86 -3.82 -1.24
C ILE A 39 11.42 -4.91 -2.18
N ASP A 40 11.56 -4.61 -3.48
CA ASP A 40 12.11 -5.54 -4.44
C ASP A 40 13.62 -5.81 -4.20
N ASP A 41 14.36 -4.82 -3.67
CA ASP A 41 15.77 -4.95 -3.28
C ASP A 41 15.95 -5.73 -1.96
N ASP A 42 15.16 -5.38 -0.93
CA ASP A 42 15.11 -6.11 0.34
C ASP A 42 13.66 -6.33 0.82
N PRO A 43 13.10 -7.54 0.58
CA PRO A 43 11.76 -7.89 1.03
C PRO A 43 11.57 -7.94 2.56
N TYR A 44 12.66 -7.87 3.34
CA TYR A 44 12.62 -7.91 4.81
C TYR A 44 12.68 -6.54 5.47
N SER A 45 12.83 -5.47 4.68
CA SER A 45 12.86 -4.09 5.18
C SER A 45 11.61 -3.75 6.01
N THR A 46 11.85 -3.05 7.12
CA THR A 46 10.84 -2.57 8.05
C THR A 46 10.16 -1.30 7.55
N ILE A 47 9.00 -0.95 8.13
CA ILE A 47 8.31 0.29 7.77
C ILE A 47 9.20 1.49 8.12
N GLU A 48 9.90 1.42 9.25
CA GLU A 48 10.82 2.44 9.74
C GLU A 48 11.97 2.68 8.74
N GLU A 49 12.62 1.62 8.26
CA GLU A 49 13.69 1.73 7.25
C GLU A 49 13.18 2.31 5.93
N LEU A 50 11.97 1.92 5.50
CA LEU A 50 11.35 2.48 4.30
C LEU A 50 11.04 3.96 4.47
N GLN A 51 10.61 4.39 5.65
CA GLN A 51 10.36 5.80 5.94
C GLN A 51 11.65 6.63 5.95
N GLU A 52 12.72 6.12 6.55
CA GLU A 52 14.01 6.82 6.58
C GLU A 52 14.54 7.05 5.16
N GLN A 53 14.34 6.09 4.26
CA GLN A 53 14.79 6.17 2.88
C GLN A 53 13.87 7.01 1.97
N THR A 54 12.58 7.07 2.26
CA THR A 54 11.59 7.77 1.42
C THR A 54 11.18 9.14 1.95
N GLY A 55 11.42 9.43 3.23
CA GLY A 55 10.92 10.62 3.92
C GLY A 55 9.42 10.63 4.15
N LEU A 56 8.73 9.49 3.94
CA LEU A 56 7.28 9.39 4.04
C LEU A 56 6.81 9.22 5.49
N SER A 57 5.58 9.62 5.74
CA SER A 57 4.99 9.44 7.06
C SER A 57 4.70 7.97 7.37
N TYR A 58 4.66 7.64 8.67
CA TYR A 58 4.35 6.29 9.17
C TYR A 58 2.96 5.84 8.73
N SER A 59 2.05 6.78 8.48
CA SER A 59 0.69 6.49 8.07
C SER A 59 0.53 6.25 6.57
N THR A 60 1.44 6.79 5.77
CA THR A 60 1.39 6.71 4.30
C THR A 60 2.13 5.47 3.79
N THR A 61 3.30 5.17 4.36
CA THR A 61 4.11 4.03 3.91
C THR A 61 3.34 2.71 3.92
N PRO A 62 2.62 2.32 5.00
CA PRO A 62 1.83 1.10 5.01
C PRO A 62 0.62 1.14 4.07
N ARG A 63 0.02 2.32 3.84
CA ARG A 63 -1.06 2.50 2.85
C ARG A 63 -0.56 2.29 1.43
N ILE A 64 0.62 2.80 1.09
CA ILE A 64 1.21 2.56 -0.23
C ILE A 64 1.44 1.04 -0.43
N ILE A 65 2.00 0.37 0.58
CA ILE A 65 2.25 -1.08 0.51
C ILE A 65 0.95 -1.86 0.30
N SER A 66 -0.10 -1.56 1.06
CA SER A 66 -1.37 -2.30 1.03
C SER A 66 -2.31 -1.86 -0.10
N ASP A 67 -2.65 -0.58 -0.17
CA ASP A 67 -3.68 -0.07 -1.09
C ASP A 67 -3.17 0.07 -2.53
N HIS A 68 -1.89 0.44 -2.71
CA HIS A 68 -1.34 0.73 -4.04
C HIS A 68 -0.52 -0.41 -4.62
N LEU A 69 0.35 -1.03 -3.81
CA LEU A 69 1.17 -2.16 -4.25
C LEU A 69 0.46 -3.50 -4.07
N GLN A 70 -0.66 -3.55 -3.33
CA GLN A 70 -1.41 -4.79 -3.07
C GLN A 70 -0.54 -5.86 -2.40
N LEU A 71 0.41 -5.43 -1.57
CA LEU A 71 1.34 -6.29 -0.85
C LEU A 71 0.91 -6.45 0.61
N ARG A 72 1.30 -7.58 1.19
CA ARG A 72 1.10 -7.89 2.61
C ARG A 72 2.34 -8.54 3.18
N LYS A 73 2.67 -8.21 4.43
CA LYS A 73 3.71 -8.91 5.18
C LYS A 73 3.36 -10.39 5.34
N ILE A 74 4.28 -11.25 4.93
CA ILE A 74 4.26 -12.69 5.18
C ILE A 74 5.50 -13.01 6.02
N THR A 75 5.30 -13.61 7.19
CA THR A 75 6.41 -14.02 8.05
C THR A 75 6.99 -15.34 7.54
N ALA A 76 8.32 -15.43 7.52
CA ALA A 76 9.00 -16.68 7.16
C ALA A 76 8.60 -17.80 8.13
N ARG A 77 8.48 -19.02 7.61
CA ARG A 77 8.26 -20.22 8.44
C ARG A 77 9.59 -20.63 9.08
N TYR A 78 9.54 -21.02 10.35
CA TYR A 78 10.71 -21.56 11.04
C TYR A 78 11.20 -22.86 10.36
N ILE A 79 12.50 -22.94 10.09
CA ILE A 79 13.16 -24.12 9.52
C ILE A 79 14.13 -24.69 10.58
N PRO A 80 13.91 -25.90 11.12
CA PRO A 80 14.69 -26.43 12.26
C PRO A 80 16.16 -26.76 11.98
N LYS A 81 16.63 -26.69 10.72
CA LYS A 81 18.02 -27.02 10.34
C LYS A 81 18.48 -26.15 9.18
N HIS A 82 19.66 -25.56 9.30
CA HIS A 82 20.41 -25.05 8.16
C HIS A 82 21.08 -26.24 7.46
N LEU A 83 20.49 -26.71 6.36
CA LEU A 83 21.07 -27.80 5.58
C LEU A 83 22.34 -27.31 4.87
N THR A 84 23.42 -28.08 4.99
CA THR A 84 24.62 -27.85 4.18
C THR A 84 24.39 -28.28 2.73
N ASP A 85 25.21 -27.80 1.79
CA ASP A 85 25.10 -28.19 0.38
C ASP A 85 25.18 -29.71 0.18
N PHE A 86 26.02 -30.38 0.95
CA PHE A 86 26.11 -31.84 0.98
C PHE A 86 24.79 -32.50 1.40
N GLN A 87 24.15 -32.01 2.47
CA GLN A 87 22.86 -32.54 2.94
C GLN A 87 21.71 -32.24 1.99
N ARG A 88 21.81 -31.19 1.17
CA ARG A 88 20.83 -30.87 0.12
C ARG A 88 20.97 -31.79 -1.10
N ALA A 89 22.18 -32.25 -1.41
CA ALA A 89 22.47 -33.12 -2.55
C ALA A 89 22.08 -34.59 -2.32
N GLU A 90 21.98 -35.04 -1.07
CA GLU A 90 21.57 -36.42 -0.71
C GLU A 90 20.04 -36.61 -0.59
N ARG A 91 19.23 -35.70 -1.17
CA ARG A 91 17.77 -35.75 -1.11
C ARG A 91 17.13 -36.06 -2.46
#